data_AF-A0A832AQU2-F1
#
_entry.id   AF-A0A832AQU2-F1
#
_cell.length_a   1.000
_cell.length_b   1.000
_cell.length_c   1.000
_cell.angle_alpha   90.00
_cell.angle_beta   90.00
_cell.angle_gamma   90.00
#
_symmetry.space_group_name_H-M   'P 1'
#
loop_
_entity.id
_entity.type
_entity.pdbx_description
1 polymer ?
#
loop_
_entity_poly.entity_id
_entity_poly.type
_entity_poly.pdbx_seq_one_letter_code
_entity_poly.pdbx_strand_id
1 'polypeptide(L)'
;MGNDHEATSADAREHPIEGVSCPVSIPTNTTILMGHGGGGRLTHQLIEQLFLPVFSTPQLNARHDGALLSLPPARVAFTTDSYVVRPIFFPGGDIGKLAVCGTVNDLAMCGARPLYLSAGFILEEGLSMDTLARVVASMQNAARECQVSIVTGDTKVVDRGRGDGVYVNTAGVGVVEHDLTIAPASIRP
;
A
#
# COMPACT_ATOMS: atom_id res chain seq x y z
N MET A 1 67.03 -9.14 -45.03
CA MET A 1 66.24 -10.38 -45.23
C MET A 1 64.89 -10.13 -44.58
N GLY A 2 63.85 -9.98 -45.40
CA GLY A 2 62.49 -9.83 -44.90
C GLY A 2 61.93 -11.15 -44.38
N ASN A 3 60.91 -11.06 -43.54
CA ASN A 3 59.56 -11.40 -43.98
C ASN A 3 58.52 -10.83 -43.00
N ASP A 4 57.45 -10.36 -43.60
CA ASP A 4 56.19 -9.92 -43.01
C ASP A 4 55.44 -11.10 -42.36
N HIS A 5 54.75 -10.83 -41.25
CA HIS A 5 53.44 -11.40 -40.91
C HIS A 5 52.83 -10.45 -39.87
N GLU A 6 51.85 -9.61 -40.17
CA GLU A 6 50.44 -9.86 -40.51
C GLU A 6 49.59 -9.38 -39.32
N ALA A 7 48.65 -8.50 -39.64
CA ALA A 7 47.81 -7.77 -38.72
C ALA A 7 46.90 -8.67 -37.89
N THR A 8 46.56 -8.23 -36.67
CA THR A 8 45.25 -8.53 -36.07
C THR A 8 44.92 -7.45 -35.05
N SER A 9 44.14 -6.46 -35.51
CA SER A 9 43.30 -5.64 -34.65
C SER A 9 42.19 -6.51 -34.09
N ALA A 10 42.04 -6.57 -32.77
CA ALA A 10 40.87 -7.17 -32.15
C ALA A 10 40.45 -6.37 -30.90
N ASP A 11 39.35 -5.65 -31.08
CA ASP A 11 38.21 -5.65 -30.15
C ASP A 11 38.35 -4.80 -28.88
N ALA A 12 38.35 -3.48 -29.08
CA ALA A 12 37.83 -2.55 -28.07
C ALA A 12 36.31 -2.79 -27.96
N ARG A 13 35.91 -3.64 -27.03
CA ARG A 13 34.49 -3.86 -26.71
C ARG A 13 33.93 -2.60 -26.05
N GLU A 14 33.32 -1.75 -26.86
CA GLU A 14 32.35 -0.76 -26.40
C GLU A 14 31.22 -1.49 -25.69
N HIS A 15 31.05 -1.25 -24.39
CA HIS A 15 29.87 -1.67 -23.66
C HIS A 15 28.70 -0.77 -24.07
N PRO A 16 27.63 -1.30 -24.69
CA PRO A 16 26.44 -0.51 -24.95
C PRO A 16 25.78 -0.16 -23.62
N ILE A 17 25.55 1.13 -23.41
CA ILE A 17 24.76 1.66 -22.30
C ILE A 17 23.29 1.35 -22.62
N GLU A 18 22.87 0.11 -22.39
CA GLU A 18 21.47 -0.28 -22.47
C GLU A 18 20.73 0.24 -21.24
N GLY A 19 19.84 1.21 -21.45
CA GLY A 19 18.98 1.73 -20.41
C GLY A 19 18.42 3.11 -20.73
N VAL A 20 17.97 3.33 -21.97
CA VAL A 20 17.09 4.47 -22.26
C VAL A 20 15.78 4.19 -21.52
N SER A 21 15.64 4.78 -20.33
CA SER A 21 14.35 4.86 -19.65
C SER A 21 13.40 5.61 -20.57
N CYS A 22 12.45 4.91 -21.18
CA CYS A 22 11.34 5.55 -21.86
C CYS A 22 10.72 6.58 -20.91
N PRO A 23 10.47 7.82 -21.35
CA PRO A 23 9.68 8.74 -20.54
C PRO A 23 8.34 8.05 -20.30
N VAL A 24 7.99 7.90 -19.03
CA VAL A 24 6.65 7.44 -18.66
C VAL A 24 5.66 8.36 -19.37
N SER A 25 4.94 7.81 -20.34
CA SER A 25 3.87 8.52 -21.03
C SER A 25 2.71 8.70 -20.06
N ILE A 26 2.77 9.75 -19.24
CA ILE A 26 1.69 10.12 -18.34
C ILE A 26 0.47 10.50 -19.22
N PRO A 27 -0.71 9.88 -19.04
CA PRO A 27 -1.89 10.22 -19.83
C PRO A 27 -2.35 11.66 -19.58
N THR A 28 -3.17 12.12 -20.50
CA THR A 28 -3.66 13.49 -20.79
C THR A 28 -4.41 14.27 -19.70
N ASN A 29 -4.34 13.88 -18.42
CA ASN A 29 -4.76 14.74 -17.31
C ASN A 29 -3.52 15.26 -16.58
N THR A 30 -3.27 16.57 -16.67
CA THR A 30 -2.15 17.24 -15.98
C THR A 30 -2.35 17.36 -14.46
N THR A 31 -3.49 16.91 -13.93
CA THR A 31 -3.88 17.09 -12.52
C THR A 31 -4.58 15.85 -11.93
N ILE A 32 -4.52 15.71 -10.60
CA ILE A 32 -5.25 14.68 -9.85
C ILE A 32 -6.74 15.07 -9.76
N LEU A 33 -7.62 14.10 -10.03
CA LEU A 33 -9.07 14.23 -9.90
C LEU A 33 -9.57 13.30 -8.79
N MET A 34 -10.76 13.60 -8.24
CA MET A 34 -11.43 12.72 -7.25
C MET A 34 -11.59 11.28 -7.75
N GLY A 35 -11.80 11.09 -9.05
CA GLY A 35 -11.92 9.76 -9.64
C GLY A 35 -10.67 8.89 -9.53
N HIS A 36 -9.47 9.47 -9.34
CA HIS A 36 -8.24 8.70 -9.11
C HIS A 36 -8.20 8.04 -7.72
N GLY A 37 -9.02 8.48 -6.76
CA GLY A 37 -9.14 7.87 -5.43
C GLY A 37 -10.37 6.97 -5.24
N GLY A 38 -11.15 6.72 -6.30
CA GLY A 38 -12.45 6.03 -6.19
C GLY A 38 -12.42 4.51 -6.35
N GLY A 39 -11.25 3.88 -6.53
CA GLY A 39 -11.10 2.44 -6.72
C GLY A 39 -11.50 1.91 -8.10
N GLY A 40 -12.00 2.78 -8.99
CA GLY A 40 -12.45 2.41 -10.34
C GLY A 40 -11.35 2.47 -11.40
N ARG A 41 -11.76 2.63 -12.67
CA ARG A 41 -10.86 2.67 -13.84
C ARG A 41 -9.77 3.73 -13.73
N LEU A 42 -10.10 4.92 -13.25
CA LEU A 42 -9.13 6.02 -13.12
C LEU A 42 -8.06 5.72 -12.07
N THR A 43 -8.43 5.10 -10.94
CA THR A 43 -7.47 4.62 -9.93
C THR A 43 -6.53 3.58 -10.51
N HIS A 44 -7.07 2.60 -11.24
CA HIS A 44 -6.26 1.56 -11.90
C HIS A 44 -5.26 2.16 -12.90
N GLN A 45 -5.71 3.12 -13.73
CA GLN A 45 -4.85 3.81 -14.68
C GLN A 45 -3.71 4.57 -13.99
N LEU A 46 -4.02 5.32 -12.91
CA LEU A 46 -2.99 6.03 -12.13
C LEU A 46 -1.94 5.05 -11.56
N ILE A 47 -2.40 3.93 -10.99
CA ILE A 47 -1.50 2.89 -10.44
C ILE A 47 -0.62 2.29 -11.53
N GLU A 48 -1.21 1.85 -12.64
CA GLU A 48 -0.49 1.17 -13.72
C GLU A 48 0.49 2.06 -14.48
N GLN A 49 0.18 3.34 -14.63
CA GLN A 49 0.95 4.24 -15.48
C GLN A 49 1.94 5.09 -14.71
N LEU A 50 1.73 5.33 -13.41
CA LEU A 50 2.63 6.14 -12.59
C LEU A 50 3.34 5.34 -11.50
N PHE A 51 2.59 4.66 -10.62
CA PHE A 51 3.18 4.03 -9.44
C PHE A 51 3.91 2.71 -9.75
N LEU A 52 3.27 1.80 -10.48
CA LEU A 52 3.84 0.47 -10.77
C LEU A 52 5.16 0.54 -11.57
N PRO A 53 5.32 1.36 -12.62
CA PRO A 53 6.57 1.41 -13.37
C PRO A 53 7.77 1.86 -12.51
N VAL A 54 7.52 2.69 -11.49
CA VAL A 54 8.56 3.25 -10.62
C VAL A 54 8.86 2.34 -9.43
N PHE A 55 7.84 1.72 -8.83
CA PHE A 55 7.97 0.89 -7.62
C PHE A 55 7.89 -0.62 -7.88
N SER A 56 8.06 -1.05 -9.13
CA SER A 56 7.87 -2.44 -9.57
C SER A 56 8.70 -3.42 -8.73
N THR A 57 8.00 -4.34 -8.09
CA THR A 57 8.56 -5.50 -7.38
C THR A 57 7.66 -6.70 -7.62
N PRO A 58 8.17 -7.95 -7.54
CA PRO A 58 7.33 -9.14 -7.69
C PRO A 58 6.10 -9.14 -6.78
N GLN A 59 6.25 -8.66 -5.54
CA GLN A 59 5.18 -8.58 -4.55
C GLN A 59 4.11 -7.55 -4.94
N LEU A 60 4.52 -6.36 -5.36
CA LEU A 60 3.58 -5.31 -5.79
C LEU A 60 2.86 -5.68 -7.10
N ASN A 61 3.58 -6.36 -8.01
CA ASN A 61 3.03 -6.83 -9.29
C ASN A 61 1.99 -7.95 -9.14
N ALA A 62 1.91 -8.60 -7.98
CA ALA A 62 0.89 -9.61 -7.70
C ALA A 62 -0.54 -9.01 -7.58
N ARG A 63 -0.66 -7.70 -7.32
CA ARG A 63 -1.94 -6.96 -7.26
C ARG A 63 -2.98 -7.62 -6.35
N HIS A 64 -2.55 -8.06 -5.18
CA HIS A 64 -3.40 -8.62 -4.13
C HIS A 64 -3.74 -7.52 -3.10
N ASP A 65 -4.65 -7.80 -2.16
CA ASP A 65 -4.98 -6.94 -1.01
C ASP A 65 -3.81 -6.70 -0.02
N GLY A 66 -2.66 -7.32 -0.27
CA GLY A 66 -1.45 -7.17 0.54
C GLY A 66 -0.26 -7.88 -0.10
N ALA A 67 0.95 -7.58 0.38
CA ALA A 67 2.17 -8.23 -0.06
C ALA A 67 2.46 -9.48 0.77
N LEU A 68 2.67 -10.62 0.11
CA LEU A 68 3.19 -11.82 0.75
C LEU A 68 4.72 -11.77 0.79
N LEU A 69 5.29 -11.86 2.00
CA LEU A 69 6.72 -11.77 2.26
C LEU A 69 7.23 -13.06 2.92
N SER A 70 8.42 -13.49 2.54
CA SER A 70 9.13 -14.59 3.18
C SER A 70 10.11 -14.03 4.20
N LEU A 71 9.86 -14.29 5.49
CA LEU A 71 10.71 -13.92 6.62
C LEU A 71 11.11 -15.20 7.35
N PRO A 72 12.14 -15.94 6.89
CA PRO A 72 12.43 -17.28 7.40
C PRO A 72 12.52 -17.32 8.94
N PRO A 73 11.83 -18.28 9.60
CA PRO A 73 11.11 -19.41 9.02
C PRO A 73 9.64 -19.14 8.63
N ALA A 74 9.14 -17.91 8.75
CA ALA A 74 7.74 -17.54 8.57
C ALA A 74 7.42 -16.98 7.18
N ARG A 75 6.13 -17.05 6.81
CA ARG A 75 5.53 -16.24 5.74
C ARG A 75 4.57 -15.25 6.37
N VAL A 76 4.60 -14.01 5.90
CA VAL A 76 3.76 -12.94 6.44
C VAL A 76 3.02 -12.23 5.31
N ALA A 77 1.82 -11.73 5.62
CA ALA A 77 1.16 -10.73 4.79
C ALA A 77 1.40 -9.35 5.40
N PHE A 78 1.63 -8.36 4.54
CA PHE A 78 1.77 -6.96 4.93
C PHE A 78 0.86 -6.10 4.04
N THR A 79 0.00 -5.29 4.65
CA THR A 79 -0.92 -4.40 3.93
C THR A 79 -0.98 -3.03 4.60
N THR A 80 -1.49 -2.04 3.87
CA THR A 80 -1.78 -0.71 4.39
C THR A 80 -2.94 -0.07 3.66
N ASP A 81 -3.70 0.74 4.38
CA ASP A 81 -4.83 1.48 3.86
C ASP A 81 -4.93 2.85 4.52
N SER A 82 -5.44 3.83 3.77
CA SER A 82 -5.72 5.17 4.27
C SER A 82 -7.21 5.48 4.17
N TYR A 83 -7.79 5.88 5.29
CA TYR A 83 -9.22 6.09 5.47
C TYR A 83 -9.51 7.59 5.51
N VAL A 84 -10.33 8.04 4.56
CA VAL A 84 -10.72 9.45 4.35
C VAL A 84 -12.24 9.63 4.32
N VAL A 85 -12.98 8.71 4.96
CA VAL A 85 -14.45 8.66 4.92
C VAL A 85 -15.09 9.89 5.56
N ARG A 86 -16.18 10.36 4.96
CA ARG A 86 -17.02 11.42 5.49
C ARG A 86 -18.51 11.03 5.38
N PRO A 87 -19.32 11.22 6.44
CA PRO A 87 -18.97 11.75 7.77
C PRO A 87 -18.04 10.83 8.58
N ILE A 88 -17.36 11.37 9.61
CA ILE A 88 -16.47 10.61 10.52
C ILE A 88 -17.23 9.48 11.22
N PHE A 89 -18.49 9.74 11.62
CA PHE A 89 -19.42 8.78 12.18
C PHE A 89 -20.60 8.61 11.23
N PHE A 90 -20.96 7.37 10.94
CA PHE A 90 -22.03 7.02 10.00
C PHE A 90 -22.88 5.86 10.53
N PRO A 91 -24.06 5.60 9.97
CA PRO A 91 -24.86 4.46 10.39
C PRO A 91 -24.06 3.15 10.27
N GLY A 92 -23.88 2.45 11.40
CA GLY A 92 -23.16 1.18 11.46
C GLY A 92 -21.66 1.26 11.74
N GLY A 93 -21.05 2.45 11.81
CA GLY A 93 -19.62 2.56 12.12
C GLY A 93 -19.07 3.98 12.15
N ASP A 94 -17.75 4.05 12.18
CA ASP A 94 -16.98 5.29 12.14
C ASP A 94 -15.61 5.01 11.50
N ILE A 95 -14.86 6.08 11.21
CA ILE A 95 -13.52 5.99 10.62
C ILE A 95 -12.55 5.11 11.43
N GLY A 96 -12.71 5.06 12.76
CA GLY A 96 -11.85 4.27 13.63
C GLY A 96 -12.11 2.77 13.48
N LYS A 97 -13.37 2.35 13.61
CA LYS A 97 -13.75 0.96 13.33
C LYS A 97 -13.39 0.55 11.91
N LEU A 98 -13.67 1.43 10.93
CA LEU A 98 -13.35 1.18 9.53
C LEU A 98 -11.85 0.96 9.32
N ALA A 99 -11.01 1.79 9.95
CA ALA A 99 -9.56 1.69 9.80
C ALA A 99 -9.02 0.34 10.28
N VAL A 100 -9.46 -0.11 11.45
CA VAL A 100 -9.04 -1.42 11.98
C VAL A 100 -9.60 -2.55 11.13
N CYS A 101 -10.91 -2.57 10.88
CA CYS A 101 -11.55 -3.67 10.17
C CYS A 101 -11.07 -3.79 8.72
N GLY A 102 -10.85 -2.68 8.00
CA GLY A 102 -10.35 -2.71 6.63
C GLY A 102 -8.99 -3.39 6.54
N THR A 103 -8.01 -2.93 7.31
CA THR A 103 -6.66 -3.52 7.33
C THR A 103 -6.66 -4.98 7.81
N VAL A 104 -7.49 -5.32 8.79
CA VAL A 104 -7.68 -6.72 9.24
C VAL A 104 -8.27 -7.59 8.14
N ASN A 105 -9.26 -7.07 7.40
CA ASN A 105 -9.90 -7.80 6.30
C ASN A 105 -8.91 -8.06 5.17
N ASP A 106 -8.09 -7.10 4.79
CA ASP A 106 -7.07 -7.26 3.75
C ASP A 106 -6.06 -8.36 4.11
N LEU A 107 -5.61 -8.41 5.37
CA LEU A 107 -4.77 -9.49 5.87
C LEU A 107 -5.49 -10.85 5.79
N ALA A 108 -6.76 -10.90 6.16
CA ALA A 108 -7.57 -12.12 6.05
C ALA A 108 -7.76 -12.56 4.59
N MET A 109 -7.95 -11.62 3.65
CA MET A 109 -8.03 -11.91 2.21
C MET A 109 -6.71 -12.46 1.67
N CYS A 110 -5.57 -12.09 2.26
CA CYS A 110 -4.27 -12.68 1.96
C CYS A 110 -4.07 -14.09 2.57
N GLY A 111 -5.05 -14.63 3.28
CA GLY A 111 -4.91 -15.90 4.01
C GLY A 111 -4.08 -15.81 5.28
N ALA A 112 -3.78 -14.60 5.76
CA ALA A 112 -2.99 -14.41 6.97
C ALA A 112 -3.88 -14.30 8.20
N ARG A 113 -3.40 -14.82 9.32
CA ARG A 113 -3.93 -14.50 10.65
C ARG A 113 -3.36 -13.14 11.07
N PRO A 114 -4.20 -12.09 11.22
CA PRO A 114 -3.73 -10.77 11.62
C PRO A 114 -3.10 -10.79 13.01
N LEU A 115 -2.05 -10.00 13.24
CA LEU A 115 -1.36 -9.94 14.53
C LEU A 115 -1.27 -8.50 15.05
N TYR A 116 -0.68 -7.62 14.25
CA TYR A 116 -0.29 -6.28 14.68
C TYR A 116 -0.65 -5.24 13.65
N LEU A 117 -1.07 -4.08 14.13
CA LEU A 117 -1.34 -2.90 13.33
C LEU A 117 -0.45 -1.72 13.78
N SER A 118 -0.11 -0.84 12.85
CA SER A 118 0.28 0.55 13.15
C SER A 118 -0.91 1.49 12.93
N ALA A 119 -0.93 2.64 13.59
CA ALA A 119 -1.92 3.68 13.36
C ALA A 119 -1.26 5.07 13.16
N GLY A 120 -1.36 5.61 11.95
CA GLY A 120 -0.93 6.97 11.61
C GLY A 120 -2.12 7.92 11.54
N PHE A 121 -2.05 9.06 12.21
CA PHE A 121 -3.11 10.07 12.21
C PHE A 121 -2.67 11.35 11.54
N ILE A 122 -3.51 11.88 10.65
CA ILE A 122 -3.42 13.26 10.17
C ILE A 122 -4.67 13.99 10.68
N LEU A 123 -4.47 14.94 11.57
CA LEU A 123 -5.52 15.68 12.27
C LEU A 123 -5.58 17.11 11.76
N GLU A 124 -6.76 17.66 11.59
CA GLU A 124 -6.94 19.08 11.28
C GLU A 124 -6.95 19.94 12.54
N GLU A 125 -6.24 21.06 12.52
CA GLU A 125 -6.29 22.06 13.59
C GLU A 125 -7.73 22.56 13.84
N GLY A 126 -8.23 22.32 15.05
CA GLY A 126 -9.60 22.64 15.46
C GLY A 126 -10.54 21.43 15.56
N LEU A 127 -10.09 20.23 15.18
CA LEU A 127 -10.80 18.99 15.49
C LEU A 127 -11.03 18.86 17.00
N SER A 128 -12.25 18.52 17.42
CA SER A 128 -12.55 18.39 18.85
C SER A 128 -11.87 17.14 19.44
N MET A 129 -11.31 17.30 20.65
CA MET A 129 -10.72 16.19 21.39
C MET A 129 -11.74 15.08 21.70
N ASP A 130 -13.02 15.43 21.90
CA ASP A 130 -14.11 14.45 22.06
C ASP A 130 -14.29 13.57 20.81
N THR A 131 -14.25 14.18 19.62
CA THR A 131 -14.32 13.45 18.35
C THR A 131 -13.15 12.49 18.23
N LEU A 132 -11.93 12.95 18.48
CA LEU A 132 -10.73 12.11 18.41
C LEU A 132 -10.79 10.97 19.44
N ALA A 133 -11.19 11.26 20.68
CA ALA A 133 -11.31 10.26 21.74
C ALA A 133 -12.31 9.15 21.36
N ARG A 134 -13.44 9.51 20.74
CA ARG A 134 -14.43 8.54 20.25
C ARG A 134 -13.90 7.68 19.11
N VAL A 135 -13.15 8.26 18.16
CA VAL A 135 -12.49 7.51 17.07
C VAL A 135 -11.49 6.51 17.65
N VAL A 136 -10.61 6.95 18.56
CA VAL A 136 -9.59 6.08 19.19
C VAL A 136 -10.24 4.97 20.02
N ALA A 137 -11.31 5.27 20.76
CA ALA A 137 -12.06 4.26 21.50
C ALA A 137 -12.69 3.21 20.57
N SER A 138 -13.22 3.64 19.42
CA SER A 138 -13.76 2.75 18.41
C SER A 138 -12.69 1.83 17.80
N MET A 139 -11.51 2.38 17.49
CA MET A 139 -10.35 1.59 17.05
C MET A 139 -9.95 0.55 18.09
N GLN A 140 -9.87 0.94 19.37
CA GLN A 140 -9.54 0.00 20.45
C GLN A 140 -10.55 -1.15 20.52
N ASN A 141 -11.84 -0.85 20.43
CA ASN A 141 -12.89 -1.88 20.49
C ASN A 141 -12.80 -2.83 19.29
N ALA A 142 -12.66 -2.29 18.08
CA ALA A 142 -12.48 -3.10 16.88
C ALA A 142 -11.22 -3.98 16.94
N ALA A 143 -10.10 -3.43 17.44
CA ALA A 143 -8.85 -4.19 17.57
C ALA A 143 -9.00 -5.35 18.56
N ARG A 144 -9.71 -5.14 19.68
CA ARG A 144 -10.05 -6.19 20.65
C ARG A 144 -10.95 -7.26 20.04
N GLU A 145 -11.99 -6.86 19.32
CA GLU A 145 -12.91 -7.79 18.63
C GLU A 145 -12.17 -8.67 17.61
N CYS A 146 -11.24 -8.07 16.86
CA CYS A 146 -10.40 -8.76 15.87
C CYS A 146 -9.19 -9.48 16.47
N GLN A 147 -8.97 -9.41 17.79
CA GLN A 147 -7.84 -10.01 18.50
C GLN A 147 -6.46 -9.55 17.97
N VAL A 148 -6.36 -8.30 17.54
CA VAL A 148 -5.11 -7.66 17.07
C VAL A 148 -4.66 -6.58 18.04
N SER A 149 -3.36 -6.24 18.01
CA SER A 149 -2.81 -5.13 18.78
C SER A 149 -2.35 -3.99 17.88
N ILE A 150 -2.73 -2.76 18.19
CA ILE A 150 -2.10 -1.57 17.61
C ILE A 150 -0.81 -1.32 18.40
N VAL A 151 0.35 -1.53 17.78
CA VAL A 151 1.66 -1.61 18.47
C VAL A 151 2.57 -0.40 18.23
N THR A 152 2.25 0.44 17.25
CA THR A 152 3.03 1.63 16.92
C THR A 152 2.15 2.65 16.19
N GLY A 153 2.62 3.88 16.05
CA GLY A 153 1.87 4.93 15.37
C GLY A 153 2.63 6.24 15.18
N ASP A 154 1.99 7.15 14.46
CA ASP A 154 2.44 8.53 14.27
C ASP A 154 1.26 9.49 14.35
N THR A 155 1.51 10.74 14.67
CA THR A 155 0.49 11.79 14.66
C THR A 155 1.05 13.07 14.06
N LYS A 156 0.31 13.62 13.12
CA LYS A 156 0.58 14.90 12.46
C LYS A 156 -0.66 15.77 12.51
N VAL A 157 -0.44 17.08 12.63
CA VAL A 157 -1.50 18.07 12.59
C VAL A 157 -1.27 18.98 11.38
N VAL A 158 -2.32 19.21 10.60
CA VAL A 158 -2.33 20.15 9.47
C VAL A 158 -3.13 21.38 9.83
N ASP A 159 -2.84 22.50 9.16
CA ASP A 159 -3.55 23.76 9.38
C ASP A 159 -5.05 23.63 9.12
N ARG A 160 -5.82 24.50 9.77
CA ARG A 160 -7.26 24.62 9.54
C ARG A 160 -7.56 24.85 8.05
N GLY A 161 -8.53 24.11 7.52
CA GLY A 161 -8.94 24.12 6.12
C GLY A 161 -8.03 23.33 5.17
N ARG A 162 -7.03 22.61 5.70
CA ARG A 162 -6.11 21.75 4.92
C ARG A 162 -6.35 20.26 5.13
N GLY A 163 -7.34 19.89 5.94
CA GLY A 163 -7.85 18.53 6.10
C GLY A 163 -9.36 18.54 6.25
N ASP A 164 -9.96 17.36 6.38
CA ASP A 164 -11.40 17.19 6.61
C ASP A 164 -11.68 16.61 8.00
N GLY A 165 -11.06 17.20 9.04
CA GLY A 165 -11.13 16.72 10.41
C GLY A 165 -10.06 15.68 10.76
N VAL A 166 -10.21 14.43 10.29
CA VAL A 166 -9.26 13.35 10.59
C VAL A 166 -9.12 12.39 9.41
N TYR A 167 -7.87 12.05 9.08
CA TYR A 167 -7.53 10.91 8.26
C TYR A 167 -6.73 9.90 9.09
N VAL A 168 -6.98 8.62 8.86
CA VAL A 168 -6.31 7.52 9.56
C VAL A 168 -5.64 6.64 8.52
N ASN A 169 -4.37 6.33 8.70
CA ASN A 169 -3.71 5.23 8.02
C ASN A 169 -3.51 4.09 9.02
N THR A 170 -3.81 2.87 8.60
CA THR A 170 -3.36 1.68 9.30
C THR A 170 -2.55 0.83 8.35
N ALA A 171 -1.47 0.26 8.88
CA ALA A 171 -0.73 -0.80 8.22
C ALA A 171 -0.77 -2.02 9.13
N GLY A 172 -0.81 -3.21 8.55
CA GLY A 172 -1.03 -4.43 9.31
C GLY A 172 -0.14 -5.54 8.85
N VAL A 173 0.35 -6.33 9.81
CA VAL A 173 1.09 -7.57 9.55
C VAL A 173 0.33 -8.76 10.12
N GLY A 174 0.30 -9.83 9.34
CA GLY A 174 -0.26 -11.12 9.74
C GLY A 174 0.65 -12.27 9.33
N VAL A 175 0.48 -13.43 9.95
CA VAL A 175 1.24 -14.65 9.64
C VAL A 175 0.41 -15.59 8.76
N VAL A 176 1.05 -16.19 7.75
CA VAL A 176 0.44 -17.23 6.92
C VAL A 176 0.91 -18.59 7.43
N GLU A 177 -0.03 -19.36 7.99
CA GLU A 177 0.26 -20.62 8.73
C GLU A 177 -0.08 -21.88 7.90
N HIS A 178 -0.28 -21.72 6.58
CA HIS A 178 -0.69 -22.79 5.68
C HIS A 178 -0.01 -22.68 4.31
N ASP A 179 0.10 -23.79 3.57
CA ASP A 179 0.71 -23.82 2.23
C ASP A 179 -0.27 -23.51 1.09
N LEU A 180 -1.51 -23.14 1.40
CA LEU A 180 -2.50 -22.74 0.39
C LEU A 180 -2.14 -21.40 -0.25
N THR A 181 -2.40 -21.30 -1.56
CA THR A 181 -2.39 -20.03 -2.30
C THR A 181 -3.79 -19.44 -2.30
N ILE A 182 -3.99 -18.38 -1.53
CA ILE A 182 -5.24 -17.61 -1.52
C ILE A 182 -4.99 -16.39 -2.40
N ALA A 183 -5.67 -16.35 -3.56
CA ALA A 183 -5.60 -15.24 -4.51
C ALA A 183 -6.79 -15.29 -5.48
N PRO A 184 -7.24 -14.13 -6.02
CA PRO A 184 -8.27 -14.10 -7.07
C PRO A 184 -7.95 -14.98 -8.27
N ALA A 185 -6.67 -15.08 -8.65
CA ALA A 185 -6.20 -15.94 -9.74
C ALA A 185 -6.37 -17.45 -9.49
N SER A 186 -6.71 -17.86 -8.27
CA SER A 186 -6.88 -19.27 -7.88
C SER A 186 -8.32 -19.77 -8.02
N ILE A 187 -9.28 -18.91 -8.37
CA ILE A 187 -10.70 -19.26 -8.54
C ILE A 187 -10.88 -20.20 -9.74
N ARG A 188 -11.65 -21.29 -9.57
CA ARG A 188 -11.92 -22.32 -10.59
C ARG A 188 -13.42 -22.71 -10.57
N PRO A 189 -14.00 -23.18 -11.70
CA PRO A 189 -15.39 -23.67 -11.77
C PRO A 189 -15.66 -24.89 -10.90
#